data_AF-A0A8J3J380-F1
#
_entry.id   AF-A0A8J3J380-F1
#
_cell.length_a   1.000
_cell.length_b   1.000
_cell.length_c   1.000
_cell.angle_alpha   90.00
_cell.angle_beta   90.00
_cell.angle_gamma   90.00
#
_symmetry.space_group_name_H-M   'P 1'
#
loop_
_entity.id
_entity.type
_entity.pdbx_description
1 polymer ?
#
loop_
_entity_poly.entity_id
_entity_poly.type
_entity_poly.pdbx_seq_one_letter_code
_entity_poly.pdbx_strand_id
1 'polypeptide(L)' 'MRVRRSTRDTLAQRQRELGSPSLDDALRTILFRQRAYEAIARLKDNPDQLADYQREAHELAEVDVEVHE' A
#
# COMPACT_ATOMS: atom_id res chain seq x y z
N MET A 1 -12.30 -8.84 16.65
CA MET A 1 -11.20 -9.81 16.42
C MET A 1 -10.52 -10.10 17.75
N ARG A 2 -10.31 -11.37 18.13
CA ARG A 2 -9.61 -11.71 19.37
C ARG A 2 -8.16 -12.06 19.04
N VAL A 3 -7.22 -11.25 19.51
CA VAL A 3 -5.77 -11.46 19.28
C VAL A 3 -5.05 -11.74 20.60
N ARG A 4 -3.87 -12.36 20.52
CA ARG A 4 -2.99 -12.52 21.67
C ARG A 4 -2.56 -11.13 22.17
N ARG A 5 -2.39 -11.00 23.49
CA ARG A 5 -1.99 -9.74 24.13
C ARG A 5 -0.68 -9.18 23.54
N SER A 6 0.30 -10.04 23.31
CA SER A 6 1.56 -9.66 22.66
C SER A 6 1.36 -9.03 21.28
N THR A 7 0.50 -9.62 20.44
CA THR A 7 0.16 -9.08 19.12
C THR A 7 -0.52 -7.72 19.21
N ARG A 8 -1.43 -7.54 20.18
CA ARG A 8 -2.06 -6.24 20.44
C ARG A 8 -1.02 -5.20 20.85
N ASP A 9 -0.09 -5.56 21.73
CA ASP A 9 0.92 -4.65 22.24
C ASP A 9 1.92 -4.24 21.15
N THR A 10 2.30 -5.19 20.27
CA THR A 10 3.06 -4.88 19.04
C THR A 10 2.28 -3.94 18.12
N LEU A 11 0.99 -4.16 17.90
CA LEU A 11 0.16 -3.28 17.07
C LEU A 11 0.07 -1.86 17.68
N ALA A 12 -0.04 -1.75 19.01
CA ALA A 12 -0.03 -0.47 19.71
C ALA A 12 1.31 0.26 19.61
N GLN A 13 2.43 -0.48 19.59
CA GLN A 13 3.72 0.10 19.26
C GLN A 13 3.74 0.63 17.82
N ARG A 14 3.29 -0.17 16.85
CA ARG A 14 3.24 0.25 15.43
C ARG A 14 2.31 1.43 15.21
N GLN A 15 1.18 1.50 15.90
CA GLN A 15 0.28 2.65 15.85
C GLN A 15 1.02 3.94 16.20
N ARG A 16 1.83 3.94 17.28
CA ARG A 16 2.60 5.11 17.70
C ARG A 16 3.67 5.48 16.69
N GLU A 17 4.39 4.49 16.15
CA GLU A 17 5.41 4.71 15.11
C GLU A 17 4.82 5.29 13.81
N LEU A 18 3.60 4.90 13.47
CA LEU A 18 2.88 5.40 12.30
C LEU A 18 2.15 6.74 12.55
N GLY A 19 2.14 7.24 13.79
CA GLY A 19 1.33 8.40 14.17
C GLY A 19 -0.18 8.18 13.92
N SER A 20 -0.64 6.93 13.93
CA SER A 20 -2.02 6.60 13.59
C SER A 20 -2.99 6.93 14.74
N PRO A 21 -4.17 7.52 14.44
CA PRO A 21 -5.11 7.98 15.46
C PRO A 21 -5.78 6.81 16.21
N SER A 22 -5.85 5.63 15.61
CA SER A 22 -6.40 4.41 16.23
C SER A 22 -5.61 3.15 15.85
N LEU A 23 -5.81 2.07 16.63
CA LEU A 23 -5.26 0.75 16.30
C LEU A 23 -5.84 0.21 14.99
N ASP A 24 -7.10 0.53 14.69
CA ASP A 24 -7.77 0.08 13.47
C ASP A 24 -7.19 0.78 12.23
N ASP A 25 -6.88 2.07 12.34
CA ASP A 25 -6.23 2.83 11.26
C ASP A 25 -4.78 2.35 11.04
N ALA A 26 -4.06 2.06 12.12
CA ALA A 26 -2.75 1.44 12.04
C ALA A 26 -2.82 0.08 11.35
N LEU A 27 -3.77 -0.77 11.73
CA LEU A 27 -3.98 -2.08 11.13
C LEU A 27 -4.35 -1.97 9.66
N ARG A 28 -5.26 -1.06 9.30
CA ARG A 28 -5.65 -0.79 7.91
C ARG A 28 -4.45 -0.38 7.05
N THR A 29 -3.61 0.50 7.59
CA THR A 29 -2.36 0.93 6.93
C THR A 29 -1.39 -0.23 6.73
N ILE A 30 -1.18 -1.06 7.76
CA ILE A 30 -0.28 -2.22 7.69
C ILE A 30 -0.78 -3.22 6.65
N LEU A 31 -2.08 -3.56 6.66
CA LEU A 31 -2.67 -4.49 5.69
C LEU A 31 -2.60 -3.94 4.26
N PHE A 32 -2.81 -2.64 4.07
CA PHE A 32 -2.63 -2.00 2.78
C PHE A 32 -1.19 -2.14 2.28
N ARG A 33 -0.20 -1.82 3.13
CA ARG A 33 1.23 -1.94 2.77
C ARG A 33 1.60 -3.37 2.40
N GLN A 34 1.14 -4.36 3.16
CA GLN A 34 1.38 -5.77 2.86
C GLN A 34 0.84 -6.14 1.47
N ARG A 35 -0.41 -5.78 1.16
CA ARG A 35 -1.02 -6.05 -0.15
C ARG A 35 -0.29 -5.34 -1.28
N ALA A 36 0.16 -4.11 -1.04
CA ALA A 36 0.95 -3.36 -2.02
C ALA A 36 2.29 -4.07 -2.31
N TYR A 37 3.00 -4.54 -1.28
CA TYR A 37 4.23 -5.31 -1.48
C TYR A 37 3.99 -6.63 -2.22
N GLU A 38 2.91 -7.35 -1.91
CA GLU A 38 2.53 -8.57 -2.64
C GLU A 38 2.16 -8.29 -4.10
N ALA A 39 1.50 -7.16 -4.39
CA ALA A 39 1.19 -6.74 -5.75
C ALA A 39 2.48 -6.38 -6.52
N ILE A 40 3.39 -5.63 -5.90
CA ILE A 40 4.69 -5.27 -6.49
C ILE A 40 5.53 -6.52 -6.76
N ALA A 41 5.58 -7.47 -5.82
CA ALA A 41 6.29 -8.73 -6.01
C ALA A 41 5.73 -9.50 -7.21
N ARG A 42 4.40 -9.63 -7.31
CA ARG A 42 3.75 -10.26 -8.46
C ARG A 42 4.05 -9.57 -9.78
N LEU A 43 4.07 -8.23 -9.81
CA LEU A 43 4.42 -7.48 -11.02
C LEU A 43 5.90 -7.67 -11.41
N LYS A 44 6.81 -7.74 -10.44
CA LYS A 44 8.23 -8.02 -10.72
C LYS A 44 8.46 -9.40 -11.33
N ASP A 45 7.66 -10.38 -10.93
CA ASP A 45 7.73 -11.74 -11.46
C ASP A 45 7.04 -11.88 -12.85
N ASN A 46 6.34 -10.85 -13.32
CA ASN A 46 5.60 -10.83 -14.58
C ASN A 46 5.97 -9.60 -15.44
N PRO A 47 7.06 -9.66 -16.24
CA PRO A 47 7.59 -8.50 -16.96
C PRO A 47 6.62 -7.89 -17.97
N ASP A 48 5.77 -8.69 -18.61
CA ASP A 48 4.76 -8.18 -19.56
C ASP A 48 3.69 -7.34 -18.86
N GLN A 49 3.19 -7.80 -17.70
CA GLN A 49 2.23 -7.02 -16.90
C GLN A 49 2.84 -5.73 -16.33
N LEU A 50 4.13 -5.76 -15.99
CA LEU A 50 4.83 -4.56 -15.56
C LEU A 50 4.96 -3.54 -16.69
N ALA A 51 5.28 -3.98 -17.91
CA ALA A 51 5.37 -3.12 -19.07
C ALA A 51 4.01 -2.50 -19.44
N ASP A 52 2.92 -3.28 -19.36
CA ASP A 52 1.57 -2.78 -19.58
C ASP A 52 1.16 -1.76 -18.51
N TYR A 53 1.41 -2.04 -17.22
CA TYR A 53 1.16 -1.11 -16.12
C TYR A 53 1.95 0.20 -16.26
N GLN A 54 3.22 0.12 -16.66
CA GLN A 54 4.07 1.30 -16.86
C GLN A 54 3.59 2.16 -18.04
N ARG A 55 3.10 1.53 -19.11
CA ARG A 55 2.53 2.22 -20.26
C ARG A 55 1.25 2.95 -19.88
N GLU A 56 0.31 2.27 -19.24
CA GLU A 56 -0.94 2.87 -18.75
C GLU A 56 -0.67 4.03 -17.77
N ALA A 57 0.29 3.86 -16.86
CA ALA A 57 0.69 4.92 -15.92
C ALA A 57 1.29 6.13 -16.63
N HIS A 58 2.01 5.94 -17.73
CA HIS A 58 2.57 7.02 -18.53
C HIS A 58 1.47 7.76 -19.30
N GLU A 59 0.55 7.03 -19.94
CA GLU A 59 -0.59 7.61 -20.65
C GLU A 59 -1.47 8.47 -19.72
N LEU A 60 -1.73 8.01 -18.49
CA LEU A 60 -2.48 8.79 -17.49
C LEU A 60 -1.73 10.04 -17.01
N ALA A 61 -0.40 9.95 -16.88
CA ALA A 61 0.43 11.09 -16.48
C ALA A 61 0.47 12.21 -17.54
N GLU A 62 0.39 11.85 -18.82
CA GLU A 62 0.29 12.82 -19.92
C GLU A 62 -1.08 13.53 -19.93
N VAL A 63 -2.16 12.81 -19.63
CA VAL A 63 -3.52 13.37 -19.55
C VAL A 63 -3.68 14.37 -18.39
N ASP A 64 -3.05 14.10 -17.23
CA ASP A 64 -3.07 15.04 -16.09
C ASP A 64 -2.33 16.36 -16.38
N VAL A 65 -1.38 16.37 -17.34
CA VAL A 65 -0.70 17.59 -17.78
C VAL A 65 -1.59 18.40 -18.73
N GLU A 66 -2.34 17.76 -19.62
CA GLU A 66 -3.23 18.46 -20.57
C GLU A 66 -4.41 19.17 -19.90
N VAL A 67 -4.88 18.70 -18.75
CA VAL A 67 -6.04 19.31 -18.04
C VAL A 67 -5.63 20.56 -17.22
N HIS A 68 -4.32 20.83 -17.08
CA HIS A 68 -3.79 21.95 -16.32
C HIS A 68 -3.35 23.16 -17.17
N GLU A 69 -3.69 23.21 -18.46
CA GLU A 69 -3.48 24.38 -19.34
C GLU A 69 -4.77 25.17 -19.65
#